data_AF-A0A2N1UIU9-F1
#
_entry.id   AF-A0A2N1UIU9-F1
#
_cell.length_a   1.000
_cell.length_b   1.000
_cell.length_c   1.000
_cell.angle_alpha   90.00
_cell.angle_beta   90.00
_cell.angle_gamma   90.00
#
_symmetry.space_group_name_H-M   'P 1'
#
loop_
_entity.id
_entity.type
_entity.pdbx_description
1 polymer ?
#
loop_
_entity_poly.entity_id
_entity_poly.type
_entity_poly.pdbx_seq_one_letter_code
_entity_poly.pdbx_strand_id
1 'polypeptide(L)'
;MDKRHAMRALLVVLLASASAPIMAWGPVSHISLSYEAGVKSGFPVSHDLVGAYLAGSTEPDVGLDDGKSEDYGVYHSEEYAKAMEAVAQRKNSPDREILLARAAGMRSHIAGDSAAHGKTGYAEAKIMFPDIQTGLPKHTTNELIVDMIMYDRNKEALKKQNLNFIDVDTLIETRKEYSRMTGKELKNDRDALKKELLNHRAMVLTELSLAHHLSTSDPAKLSQMKEEYSDLNVGTTDGNGADLAIARISEQAKTSEDLRNFRTDDKGFKIRDYLNNSLLAKSMQALERGALKLTKSAAIRDSLQSFAGGKVEASRNKAFVNFGVNLLNKDLTFKQAVVLAGKATSGYPTDQSQKLAYLEIEAESLKAQRDKAQADYNNRPWWKFWLIFTQSDKKKYEQLEAQYQAKLHEIEAARSQIAASSAPLSDAAYAAAISECAEQSALCDNAAASLAELQAAVDAAYKKYVTAAETQDQADLKAAEQELSQARENLKAAMQR
;
A
#
# COMPACT_ATOMS: atom_id res chain seq x y z
N MET A 1 25.21 -18.77 3.15
CA MET A 1 24.46 -17.84 2.27
C MET A 1 25.14 -16.49 2.30
N ASP A 2 25.72 -16.05 1.19
CA ASP A 2 26.49 -14.80 1.12
C ASP A 2 25.56 -13.58 1.28
N LYS A 3 26.00 -12.51 1.95
CA LYS A 3 25.20 -11.31 2.26
C LYS A 3 24.54 -10.71 1.00
N ARG A 4 25.21 -10.86 -0.15
CA ARG A 4 24.73 -10.44 -1.48
C ARG A 4 23.48 -11.21 -1.95
N HIS A 5 23.33 -12.48 -1.58
CA HIS A 5 22.18 -13.30 -1.98
C HIS A 5 20.93 -12.97 -1.15
N ALA A 6 21.10 -12.74 0.16
CA ALA A 6 20.02 -12.25 1.01
C ALA A 6 19.54 -10.89 0.50
N MET A 7 20.43 -9.92 0.30
CA MET A 7 20.06 -8.59 -0.21
C MET A 7 19.33 -8.63 -1.56
N ARG A 8 19.74 -9.51 -2.48
CA ARG A 8 19.05 -9.72 -3.76
C ARG A 8 17.65 -10.32 -3.58
N ALA A 9 17.47 -11.26 -2.65
CA ALA A 9 16.15 -11.81 -2.33
C ALA A 9 15.22 -10.75 -1.71
N LEU A 10 15.73 -9.88 -0.82
CA LEU A 10 14.94 -8.76 -0.24
C LEU A 10 14.47 -7.84 -1.35
N LEU A 11 15.39 -7.52 -2.25
CA LEU A 11 15.16 -6.55 -3.28
C LEU A 11 14.17 -7.11 -4.31
N VAL A 12 14.28 -8.39 -4.68
CA VAL A 12 13.29 -9.05 -5.54
C VAL A 12 11.91 -9.06 -4.87
N VAL A 13 11.85 -9.34 -3.57
CA VAL A 13 10.61 -9.36 -2.79
C VAL A 13 9.98 -7.97 -2.68
N LEU A 14 10.76 -6.96 -2.32
CA LEU A 14 10.29 -5.58 -2.22
C LEU A 14 10.03 -4.96 -3.58
N LEU A 15 10.74 -5.35 -4.65
CA LEU A 15 10.45 -4.89 -6.01
C LEU A 15 9.20 -5.54 -6.57
N ALA A 16 8.95 -6.83 -6.27
CA ALA A 16 7.72 -7.53 -6.67
C ALA A 16 6.48 -6.96 -5.96
N SER A 17 6.60 -6.53 -4.70
CA SER A 17 5.49 -5.85 -4.01
C SER A 17 5.44 -4.34 -4.30
N ALA A 18 6.55 -3.66 -4.65
CA ALA A 18 6.55 -2.24 -5.04
C ALA A 18 5.94 -1.97 -6.42
N SER A 19 5.71 -3.05 -7.18
CA SER A 19 5.12 -3.01 -8.51
C SER A 19 3.61 -3.33 -8.46
N ALA A 20 3.07 -3.57 -7.26
CA ALA A 20 1.65 -3.80 -7.06
C ALA A 20 0.83 -2.57 -7.47
N PRO A 21 -0.30 -2.78 -8.17
CA PRO A 21 -1.17 -1.72 -8.66
C PRO A 21 -1.92 -1.04 -7.48
N ILE A 22 -2.82 -0.12 -7.81
CA ILE A 22 -3.79 0.40 -6.83
C ILE A 22 -4.89 -0.69 -6.69
N MET A 23 -4.70 -1.72 -5.86
CA MET A 23 -5.76 -2.72 -5.55
C MET A 23 -6.59 -2.20 -4.39
N ALA A 24 -7.83 -2.64 -4.18
CA ALA A 24 -8.49 -2.21 -2.95
C ALA A 24 -7.87 -2.90 -1.73
N TRP A 25 -7.36 -4.12 -1.95
CA TRP A 25 -6.80 -5.02 -0.96
C TRP A 25 -5.59 -5.76 -1.54
N GLY A 26 -4.58 -6.04 -0.70
CA GLY A 26 -3.49 -6.93 -1.10
C GLY A 26 -3.94 -8.40 -1.24
N PRO A 27 -3.12 -9.26 -1.86
CA PRO A 27 -3.48 -10.66 -2.09
C PRO A 27 -3.76 -11.45 -0.80
N VAL A 28 -3.04 -11.17 0.29
CA VAL A 28 -3.29 -11.85 1.57
C VAL A 28 -4.56 -11.32 2.25
N SER A 29 -4.89 -10.05 2.06
CA SER A 29 -6.17 -9.48 2.46
C SER A 29 -7.33 -10.10 1.68
N HIS A 30 -7.23 -10.25 0.36
CA HIS A 30 -8.26 -10.94 -0.43
C HIS A 30 -8.50 -12.38 0.04
N ILE A 31 -7.44 -13.14 0.32
CA ILE A 31 -7.54 -14.49 0.89
C ILE A 31 -8.26 -14.43 2.25
N SER A 32 -7.85 -13.52 3.13
CA SER A 32 -8.36 -13.45 4.50
C SER A 32 -9.81 -12.97 4.56
N LEU A 33 -10.18 -11.93 3.82
CA LEU A 33 -11.55 -11.43 3.72
C LEU A 33 -12.49 -12.49 3.15
N SER A 34 -12.05 -13.21 2.11
CA SER A 34 -12.82 -14.32 1.52
C SER A 34 -13.03 -15.45 2.52
N TYR A 35 -12.02 -15.76 3.33
CA TYR A 35 -12.12 -16.76 4.39
C TYR A 35 -13.05 -16.32 5.52
N GLU A 36 -12.92 -15.08 6.02
CA GLU A 36 -13.77 -14.52 7.08
C GLU A 36 -15.25 -14.46 6.65
N ALA A 37 -15.53 -14.08 5.40
CA ALA A 37 -16.88 -14.14 4.83
C ALA A 37 -17.45 -15.56 4.81
N GLY A 38 -16.65 -16.54 4.39
CA GLY A 38 -17.04 -17.96 4.41
C GLY A 38 -17.29 -18.48 5.84
N VAL A 39 -16.53 -18.04 6.84
CA VAL A 39 -16.78 -18.38 8.25
C VAL A 39 -18.07 -17.73 8.76
N LYS A 40 -18.32 -16.46 8.40
CA LYS A 40 -19.47 -15.69 8.90
C LYS A 40 -20.79 -16.12 8.29
N SER A 41 -20.80 -16.45 7.00
CA SER A 41 -22.02 -16.68 6.22
C SER A 41 -22.13 -18.08 5.62
N GLY A 42 -21.13 -18.93 5.86
CA GLY A 42 -21.00 -20.25 5.25
C GLY A 42 -20.22 -20.18 3.93
N PHE A 43 -19.29 -21.12 3.74
CA PHE A 43 -18.52 -21.20 2.49
C PHE A 43 -19.44 -21.55 1.30
N PRO A 44 -19.19 -20.95 0.12
CA PRO A 44 -19.88 -21.33 -1.12
C PRO A 44 -19.39 -22.69 -1.67
N VAL A 45 -18.30 -23.23 -1.12
CA VAL A 45 -17.65 -24.47 -1.55
C VAL A 45 -17.41 -25.40 -0.36
N SER A 46 -17.17 -26.69 -0.63
CA SER A 46 -16.76 -27.65 0.40
C SER A 46 -15.38 -27.32 0.97
N HIS A 47 -15.06 -27.89 2.14
CA HIS A 47 -13.74 -27.74 2.78
C HIS A 47 -12.58 -28.05 1.83
N ASP A 48 -12.70 -29.13 1.04
CA ASP A 48 -11.64 -29.58 0.12
C ASP A 48 -11.42 -28.62 -1.07
N LEU A 49 -12.38 -27.73 -1.35
CA LEU A 49 -12.33 -26.72 -2.40
C LEU A 49 -12.00 -25.32 -1.88
N VAL A 50 -11.95 -25.10 -0.56
CA VAL A 50 -11.63 -23.79 0.03
C VAL A 50 -10.28 -23.28 -0.49
N GLY A 51 -9.28 -24.15 -0.64
CA GLY A 51 -7.98 -23.75 -1.18
C GLY A 51 -8.02 -23.22 -2.62
N ALA A 52 -8.93 -23.73 -3.46
CA ALA A 52 -9.14 -23.24 -4.82
C ALA A 52 -9.95 -21.93 -4.81
N TYR A 53 -10.98 -21.83 -3.96
CA TYR A 53 -11.74 -20.59 -3.74
C TYR A 53 -10.84 -19.43 -3.28
N LEU A 54 -9.96 -19.68 -2.30
CA LEU A 54 -9.04 -18.67 -1.79
C LEU A 54 -7.93 -18.31 -2.79
N ALA A 55 -7.48 -19.25 -3.63
CA ALA A 55 -6.55 -18.91 -4.70
C ALA A 55 -7.23 -18.04 -5.76
N GLY A 56 -8.46 -18.41 -6.15
CA GLY A 56 -9.29 -17.65 -7.10
C GLY A 56 -9.55 -16.20 -6.68
N SER A 57 -9.59 -15.90 -5.38
CA SER A 57 -9.73 -14.51 -4.89
C SER A 57 -8.48 -13.65 -5.08
N THR A 58 -7.38 -14.21 -5.58
CA THR A 58 -6.16 -13.47 -5.95
C THR A 58 -5.94 -13.44 -7.47
N GLU A 59 -6.60 -14.31 -8.22
CA GLU A 59 -6.35 -14.49 -9.65
C GLU A 59 -6.72 -13.30 -10.54
N PRO A 60 -7.61 -12.37 -10.15
CA PRO A 60 -7.79 -11.12 -10.88
C PRO A 60 -6.54 -10.25 -11.01
N ASP A 61 -5.56 -10.44 -10.12
CA ASP A 61 -4.31 -9.68 -10.10
C ASP A 61 -3.20 -10.26 -11.01
N VAL A 62 -3.49 -11.33 -11.76
CA VAL A 62 -2.53 -11.91 -12.70
C VAL A 62 -2.16 -10.89 -13.78
N GLY A 63 -0.86 -10.70 -14.00
CA GLY A 63 -0.33 -9.81 -15.03
C GLY A 63 -0.35 -8.32 -14.65
N LEU A 64 -0.69 -7.97 -13.41
CA LEU A 64 -0.56 -6.61 -12.89
C LEU A 64 0.88 -6.35 -12.41
N ASP A 65 1.78 -6.10 -13.36
CA ASP A 65 3.18 -5.84 -13.06
C ASP A 65 3.44 -4.36 -12.62
N ASP A 66 2.80 -3.33 -13.20
CA ASP A 66 3.10 -1.90 -12.92
C ASP A 66 1.87 -0.97 -12.79
N GLY A 67 0.69 -1.54 -12.52
CA GLY A 67 -0.56 -0.79 -12.60
C GLY A 67 -1.17 -0.73 -14.00
N LYS A 68 -0.57 -1.38 -15.00
CA LYS A 68 -1.14 -1.50 -16.34
C LYS A 68 -1.12 -2.95 -16.78
N SER A 69 -2.31 -3.52 -16.89
CA SER A 69 -2.56 -4.66 -17.76
C SER A 69 -3.62 -4.25 -18.77
N GLU A 70 -3.40 -4.55 -20.05
CA GLU A 70 -4.45 -4.45 -21.10
C GLU A 70 -5.70 -5.29 -20.71
N ASP A 71 -5.49 -6.26 -19.81
CA ASP A 71 -6.47 -7.24 -19.37
C ASP A 71 -6.99 -7.02 -17.93
N TYR A 72 -6.59 -5.95 -17.24
CA TYR A 72 -7.05 -5.69 -15.86
C TYR A 72 -8.59 -5.73 -15.75
N GLY A 73 -9.28 -4.95 -16.59
CA GLY A 73 -10.74 -4.94 -16.63
C GLY A 73 -11.37 -6.22 -17.17
N VAL A 74 -10.59 -7.12 -17.77
CA VAL A 74 -11.06 -8.45 -18.19
C VAL A 74 -11.13 -9.35 -16.96
N TYR A 75 -10.05 -9.46 -16.19
CA TYR A 75 -10.01 -10.31 -15.00
C TYR A 75 -10.84 -9.76 -13.83
N HIS A 76 -11.22 -8.47 -13.85
CA HIS A 76 -12.12 -7.85 -12.88
C HIS A 76 -13.58 -7.79 -13.38
N SER A 77 -14.03 -8.80 -14.14
CA SER A 77 -15.39 -8.82 -14.73
C SER A 77 -16.17 -10.09 -14.39
N GLU A 78 -17.49 -9.95 -14.21
CA GLU A 78 -18.39 -11.09 -14.03
C GLU A 78 -18.42 -11.99 -15.29
N GLU A 79 -18.25 -11.40 -16.47
CA GLU A 79 -18.16 -12.12 -17.74
C GLU A 79 -17.00 -13.12 -17.75
N TYR A 80 -15.86 -12.76 -17.15
CA TYR A 80 -14.70 -13.65 -17.07
C TYR A 80 -14.92 -14.78 -16.04
N ALA A 81 -15.60 -14.52 -14.93
CA ALA A 81 -16.01 -15.58 -14.01
C ALA A 81 -16.96 -16.57 -14.70
N LYS A 82 -17.92 -16.09 -15.50
CA LYS A 82 -18.79 -16.93 -16.33
C LYS A 82 -18.02 -17.71 -17.41
N ALA A 83 -16.97 -17.13 -17.98
CA ALA A 83 -16.10 -17.84 -18.92
C ALA A 83 -15.36 -19.01 -18.22
N MET A 84 -14.91 -18.82 -16.97
CA MET A 84 -14.35 -19.92 -16.16
C MET A 84 -15.38 -21.04 -15.94
N GLU A 85 -16.62 -20.68 -15.62
CA GLU A 85 -17.70 -21.65 -15.42
C GLU A 85 -18.02 -22.43 -16.70
N ALA A 86 -18.07 -21.76 -17.85
CA ALA A 86 -18.29 -22.41 -19.14
C ALA A 86 -17.13 -23.36 -19.53
N VAL A 87 -15.89 -23.00 -19.22
CA VAL A 87 -14.73 -23.90 -19.35
C VAL A 87 -14.84 -25.08 -18.39
N ALA A 88 -15.27 -24.86 -17.15
CA ALA A 88 -15.39 -25.91 -16.14
C ALA A 88 -16.35 -27.02 -16.57
N GLN A 89 -17.46 -26.68 -17.24
CA GLN A 89 -18.42 -27.67 -17.76
C GLN A 89 -17.83 -28.62 -18.81
N ARG A 90 -16.66 -28.30 -19.38
CA ARG A 90 -15.95 -29.14 -20.36
C ARG A 90 -14.84 -29.98 -19.72
N LYS A 91 -14.56 -29.80 -18.42
CA LYS A 91 -13.53 -30.54 -17.69
C LYS A 91 -14.14 -31.72 -16.95
N ASN A 92 -13.33 -32.75 -16.75
CA ASN A 92 -13.69 -33.88 -15.90
C ASN A 92 -13.48 -33.51 -14.42
N SER A 93 -14.20 -34.19 -13.53
CA SER A 93 -13.95 -34.09 -12.09
C SER A 93 -12.55 -34.64 -11.75
N PRO A 94 -11.78 -34.01 -10.83
CA PRO A 94 -12.15 -32.88 -9.97
C PRO A 94 -11.84 -31.49 -10.57
N ASP A 95 -11.26 -31.40 -11.77
CA ASP A 95 -10.79 -30.13 -12.33
C ASP A 95 -11.95 -29.17 -12.65
N ARG A 96 -13.13 -29.73 -12.95
CA ARG A 96 -14.39 -29.00 -13.06
C ARG A 96 -14.72 -28.24 -11.77
N GLU A 97 -14.84 -28.95 -10.65
CA GLU A 97 -15.24 -28.36 -9.36
C GLU A 97 -14.19 -27.38 -8.83
N ILE A 98 -12.91 -27.65 -9.07
CA ILE A 98 -11.81 -26.74 -8.73
C ILE A 98 -11.96 -25.41 -9.50
N LEU A 99 -12.26 -25.47 -10.80
CA LEU A 99 -12.42 -24.25 -11.60
C LEU A 99 -13.68 -23.46 -11.24
N LEU A 100 -14.78 -24.15 -10.91
CA LEU A 100 -15.99 -23.50 -10.37
C LEU A 100 -15.73 -22.81 -9.02
N ALA A 101 -14.95 -23.45 -8.14
CA ALA A 101 -14.55 -22.87 -6.87
C ALA A 101 -13.70 -21.60 -7.06
N ARG A 102 -12.76 -21.60 -8.02
CA ARG A 102 -11.98 -20.40 -8.37
C ARG A 102 -12.85 -19.28 -8.94
N ALA A 103 -13.83 -19.58 -9.78
CA ALA A 103 -14.75 -18.58 -10.32
C ALA A 103 -15.52 -17.87 -9.19
N ALA A 104 -15.96 -18.62 -8.16
CA ALA A 104 -16.55 -18.01 -6.95
C ALA A 104 -15.53 -17.19 -6.16
N GLY A 105 -14.27 -17.63 -6.08
CA GLY A 105 -13.16 -16.87 -5.50
C GLY A 105 -12.93 -15.53 -6.20
N MET A 106 -12.97 -15.53 -7.53
CA MET A 106 -12.85 -14.33 -8.34
C MET A 106 -14.01 -13.35 -8.11
N ARG A 107 -15.24 -13.85 -7.93
CA ARG A 107 -16.37 -13.00 -7.49
C ARG A 107 -16.14 -12.43 -6.09
N SER A 108 -15.53 -13.20 -5.18
CA SER A 108 -15.11 -12.70 -3.86
C SER A 108 -14.12 -11.54 -3.98
N HIS A 109 -13.14 -11.66 -4.87
CA HIS A 109 -12.20 -10.57 -5.15
C HIS A 109 -12.95 -9.31 -5.56
N ILE A 110 -13.73 -9.37 -6.65
CA ILE A 110 -14.49 -8.22 -7.19
C ILE A 110 -15.42 -7.60 -6.13
N ALA A 111 -16.10 -8.43 -5.34
CA ALA A 111 -17.00 -7.97 -4.29
C ALA A 111 -16.26 -7.25 -3.16
N GLY A 112 -15.15 -7.82 -2.68
CA GLY A 112 -14.29 -7.19 -1.67
C GLY A 112 -13.72 -5.86 -2.16
N ASP A 113 -13.29 -5.85 -3.42
CA ASP A 113 -12.76 -4.69 -4.11
C ASP A 113 -13.78 -3.58 -4.27
N SER A 114 -15.04 -3.91 -4.57
CA SER A 114 -16.10 -2.90 -4.67
C SER A 114 -16.30 -2.10 -3.38
N ALA A 115 -15.95 -2.67 -2.21
CA ALA A 115 -16.08 -2.00 -0.92
C ALA A 115 -14.94 -1.02 -0.63
N ALA A 116 -13.79 -1.15 -1.30
CA ALA A 116 -12.60 -0.37 -1.00
C ALA A 116 -11.88 0.21 -2.23
N HIS A 117 -12.43 0.05 -3.45
CA HIS A 117 -11.96 0.79 -4.61
C HIS A 117 -12.46 2.23 -4.58
N GLY A 118 -11.56 3.17 -4.89
CA GLY A 118 -11.85 4.60 -4.96
C GLY A 118 -11.12 5.41 -3.89
N LYS A 119 -11.29 6.74 -3.95
CA LYS A 119 -10.56 7.68 -3.06
C LYS A 119 -10.90 7.52 -1.57
N THR A 120 -12.04 6.90 -1.27
CA THR A 120 -12.53 6.65 0.10
C THR A 120 -12.30 5.20 0.54
N GLY A 121 -11.64 4.40 -0.30
CA GLY A 121 -11.22 3.05 0.01
C GLY A 121 -10.13 3.00 1.07
N TYR A 122 -10.14 2.01 1.96
CA TYR A 122 -9.30 2.04 3.16
C TYR A 122 -7.80 2.20 2.87
N ALA A 123 -7.24 1.43 1.93
CA ALA A 123 -5.82 1.53 1.57
C ALA A 123 -5.43 2.90 0.97
N GLU A 124 -6.36 3.58 0.31
CA GLU A 124 -6.14 4.93 -0.23
C GLU A 124 -6.44 6.02 0.82
N ALA A 125 -7.47 5.87 1.65
CA ALA A 125 -7.91 6.88 2.60
C ALA A 125 -7.05 6.90 3.88
N LYS A 126 -6.45 5.75 4.27
CA LYS A 126 -5.61 5.67 5.46
C LYS A 126 -4.34 6.50 5.29
N ILE A 127 -4.21 7.51 6.14
CA ILE A 127 -3.00 8.34 6.19
C ILE A 127 -1.89 7.54 6.85
N MET A 128 -0.86 7.22 6.06
CA MET A 128 0.33 6.53 6.54
C MET A 128 1.54 7.46 6.63
N PHE A 129 1.71 8.33 5.63
CA PHE A 129 2.80 9.30 5.57
C PHE A 129 2.20 10.72 5.56
N PRO A 130 2.45 11.55 6.59
CA PRO A 130 1.89 12.90 6.71
C PRO A 130 2.07 13.79 5.47
N ASP A 131 3.17 13.63 4.72
CA ASP A 131 3.46 14.46 3.53
C ASP A 131 3.30 13.71 2.20
N ILE A 132 2.99 12.40 2.21
CA ILE A 132 2.72 11.60 1.00
C ILE A 132 1.27 11.17 1.04
N GLN A 133 0.40 12.13 0.71
CA GLN A 133 -1.05 12.02 0.86
C GLN A 133 -1.75 11.35 -0.32
N THR A 134 -1.06 11.07 -1.44
CA THR A 134 -1.68 10.45 -2.62
C THR A 134 -0.75 9.49 -3.38
N GLY A 135 -1.33 8.40 -3.91
CA GLY A 135 -0.72 7.51 -4.90
C GLY A 135 -0.06 6.23 -4.36
N LEU A 136 0.35 5.37 -5.32
CA LEU A 136 0.93 4.03 -5.17
C LEU A 136 1.74 3.76 -3.88
N PRO A 137 2.75 4.53 -3.45
CA PRO A 137 3.53 4.13 -2.27
C PRO A 137 2.73 4.15 -0.97
N LYS A 138 1.84 5.12 -0.76
CA LYS A 138 0.95 5.16 0.42
C LYS A 138 0.05 3.93 0.38
N HIS A 139 -0.59 3.77 -0.77
CA HIS A 139 -1.54 2.72 -1.05
C HIS A 139 -0.95 1.31 -0.86
N THR A 140 0.10 0.96 -1.60
CA THR A 140 0.77 -0.33 -1.54
C THR A 140 1.39 -0.61 -0.17
N THR A 141 1.82 0.43 0.56
CA THR A 141 2.30 0.24 1.92
C THR A 141 1.15 -0.05 2.90
N ASN A 142 0.00 0.62 2.74
CA ASN A 142 -1.20 0.31 3.49
C ASN A 142 -1.69 -1.11 3.19
N GLU A 143 -1.79 -1.51 1.91
CA GLU A 143 -2.14 -2.88 1.50
C GLU A 143 -1.25 -3.91 2.21
N LEU A 144 0.07 -3.70 2.17
CA LEU A 144 1.03 -4.61 2.79
C LEU A 144 0.81 -4.74 4.31
N ILE A 145 0.48 -3.65 5.01
CA ILE A 145 0.19 -3.69 6.44
C ILE A 145 -1.14 -4.39 6.71
N VAL A 146 -2.16 -4.12 5.91
CA VAL A 146 -3.45 -4.81 6.02
C VAL A 146 -3.26 -6.30 5.78
N ASP A 147 -2.47 -6.71 4.78
CA ASP A 147 -2.10 -8.10 4.51
C ASP A 147 -1.46 -8.78 5.73
N MET A 148 -0.56 -8.08 6.42
CA MET A 148 0.07 -8.59 7.66
C MET A 148 -0.94 -8.77 8.79
N ILE A 149 -1.82 -7.79 8.99
CA ILE A 149 -2.85 -7.82 10.03
C ILE A 149 -3.87 -8.94 9.75
N MET A 150 -4.36 -9.00 8.51
CA MET A 150 -5.36 -9.97 8.06
C MET A 150 -4.82 -11.40 8.07
N TYR A 151 -3.55 -11.60 7.69
CA TYR A 151 -2.87 -12.87 7.88
C TYR A 151 -2.87 -13.30 9.34
N ASP A 152 -2.46 -12.43 10.26
CA ASP A 152 -2.32 -12.82 11.68
C ASP A 152 -3.67 -13.17 12.32
N ARG A 153 -4.75 -12.47 11.93
CA ARG A 153 -6.12 -12.82 12.34
C ARG A 153 -6.50 -14.25 11.94
N ASN A 154 -6.09 -14.69 10.75
CA ASN A 154 -6.51 -15.95 10.15
C ASN A 154 -5.42 -17.04 10.14
N LYS A 155 -4.24 -16.79 10.71
CA LYS A 155 -3.02 -17.60 10.46
C LYS A 155 -3.18 -19.08 10.73
N GLU A 156 -3.88 -19.47 11.79
CA GLU A 156 -4.05 -20.88 12.16
C GLU A 156 -4.99 -21.62 11.21
N ALA A 157 -5.97 -20.91 10.64
CA ALA A 157 -6.82 -21.44 9.60
C ALA A 157 -6.09 -21.49 8.25
N LEU A 158 -5.43 -20.40 7.85
CA LEU A 158 -4.73 -20.30 6.56
C LEU A 158 -3.60 -21.32 6.44
N LYS A 159 -2.87 -21.63 7.53
CA LYS A 159 -1.85 -22.70 7.52
C LYS A 159 -2.39 -24.07 7.09
N LYS A 160 -3.68 -24.34 7.26
CA LYS A 160 -4.31 -25.61 6.91
C LYS A 160 -4.76 -25.68 5.45
N GLN A 161 -4.76 -24.54 4.75
CA GLN A 161 -5.29 -24.46 3.38
C GLN A 161 -4.25 -24.86 2.33
N ASN A 162 -4.77 -25.41 1.24
CA ASN A 162 -4.01 -25.84 0.07
C ASN A 162 -4.33 -24.94 -1.12
N LEU A 163 -3.59 -23.83 -1.30
CA LEU A 163 -3.87 -22.89 -2.39
C LEU A 163 -3.69 -23.56 -3.74
N ASN A 164 -4.73 -23.55 -4.56
CA ASN A 164 -4.68 -24.18 -5.88
C ASN A 164 -4.76 -23.07 -6.94
N PHE A 165 -3.60 -22.60 -7.43
CA PHE A 165 -3.51 -21.56 -8.47
C PHE A 165 -3.80 -22.10 -9.87
N ILE A 166 -4.50 -21.32 -10.70
CA ILE A 166 -4.77 -21.63 -12.09
C ILE A 166 -3.48 -21.90 -12.90
N ASP A 167 -3.52 -22.90 -13.77
CA ASP A 167 -2.45 -23.21 -14.70
C ASP A 167 -2.60 -22.44 -16.02
N VAL A 168 -1.52 -22.34 -16.79
CA VAL A 168 -1.50 -21.55 -18.04
C VAL A 168 -2.45 -22.10 -19.11
N ASP A 169 -2.67 -23.42 -19.17
CA ASP A 169 -3.56 -24.04 -20.16
C ASP A 169 -5.01 -23.67 -19.85
N THR A 170 -5.43 -23.84 -18.61
CA THR A 170 -6.76 -23.44 -18.14
C THR A 170 -6.97 -21.93 -18.27
N LEU A 171 -5.96 -21.10 -17.97
CA LEU A 171 -6.04 -19.65 -18.16
C LEU A 171 -6.30 -19.28 -19.64
N ILE A 172 -5.55 -19.90 -20.57
CA ILE A 172 -5.73 -19.66 -22.01
C ILE A 172 -7.12 -20.13 -22.48
N GLU A 173 -7.60 -21.27 -21.98
CA GLU A 173 -8.95 -21.75 -22.29
C GLU A 173 -10.03 -20.74 -21.83
N THR A 174 -9.90 -20.21 -20.62
CA THR A 174 -10.81 -19.19 -20.09
C THR A 174 -10.74 -17.88 -20.88
N ARG A 175 -9.54 -17.41 -21.22
CA ARG A 175 -9.37 -16.20 -22.04
C ARG A 175 -10.02 -16.34 -23.41
N LYS A 176 -9.86 -17.49 -24.07
CA LYS A 176 -10.53 -17.80 -25.35
C LYS A 176 -12.05 -17.86 -25.20
N GLU A 177 -12.55 -18.46 -24.12
CA GLU A 177 -13.98 -18.51 -23.83
C GLU A 177 -14.55 -17.10 -23.60
N TYR A 178 -13.85 -16.26 -22.86
CA TYR A 178 -14.21 -14.86 -22.65
C TYR A 178 -14.26 -14.08 -23.98
N SER A 179 -13.23 -14.22 -24.83
CA SER A 179 -13.22 -13.59 -26.16
C SER A 179 -14.42 -14.05 -27.01
N ARG A 180 -14.76 -15.34 -26.97
CA ARG A 180 -15.95 -15.88 -27.64
C ARG A 180 -17.26 -15.28 -27.11
N MET A 181 -17.37 -15.08 -25.80
CA MET A 181 -18.57 -14.57 -25.14
C MET A 181 -18.78 -13.06 -25.34
N THR A 182 -17.69 -12.29 -25.37
CA THR A 182 -17.74 -10.82 -25.35
C THR A 182 -17.39 -10.17 -26.68
N GLY A 183 -16.80 -10.92 -27.62
CA GLY A 183 -16.23 -10.37 -28.85
C GLY A 183 -14.92 -9.60 -28.65
N LYS A 184 -14.39 -9.52 -27.42
CA LYS A 184 -13.10 -8.87 -27.13
C LYS A 184 -11.95 -9.87 -27.29
N GLU A 185 -11.20 -9.74 -28.39
CA GLU A 185 -10.02 -10.56 -28.65
C GLU A 185 -8.89 -10.28 -27.64
N LEU A 186 -8.30 -11.36 -27.10
CA LEU A 186 -7.20 -11.30 -26.14
C LEU A 186 -5.94 -11.95 -26.73
N LYS A 187 -4.77 -11.35 -26.49
CA LYS A 187 -3.49 -11.96 -26.85
C LYS A 187 -3.24 -13.17 -25.93
N ASN A 188 -3.14 -14.36 -26.51
CA ASN A 188 -2.93 -15.60 -25.75
C ASN A 188 -1.49 -16.13 -25.92
N ASP A 189 -0.51 -15.27 -25.68
CA ASP A 189 0.90 -15.66 -25.65
C ASP A 189 1.17 -16.53 -24.43
N ARG A 190 1.46 -17.80 -24.67
CA ARG A 190 1.66 -18.80 -23.61
C ARG A 190 2.84 -18.46 -22.70
N ASP A 191 3.95 -17.99 -23.24
CA ASP A 191 5.17 -17.76 -22.46
C ASP A 191 5.03 -16.49 -21.62
N ALA A 192 4.38 -15.46 -22.15
CA ALA A 192 4.02 -14.26 -21.39
C ALA A 192 3.08 -14.60 -20.22
N LEU A 193 1.96 -15.28 -20.50
CA LEU A 193 0.98 -15.66 -19.48
C LEU A 193 1.57 -16.59 -18.41
N LYS A 194 2.46 -17.51 -18.81
CA LYS A 194 3.16 -18.37 -17.85
C LYS A 194 4.05 -17.55 -16.91
N LYS A 195 4.73 -16.52 -17.41
CA LYS A 195 5.54 -15.62 -16.59
C LYS A 195 4.67 -14.81 -15.63
N GLU A 196 3.55 -14.28 -16.09
CA GLU A 196 2.58 -13.54 -15.25
C GLU A 196 2.04 -14.40 -14.11
N LEU A 197 1.65 -15.65 -14.39
CA LEU A 197 1.20 -16.59 -13.36
C LEU A 197 2.31 -16.92 -12.33
N LEU A 198 3.55 -17.05 -12.80
CA LEU A 198 4.70 -17.28 -11.90
C LEU A 198 4.98 -16.06 -11.02
N ASN A 199 4.91 -14.85 -11.57
CA ASN A 199 5.07 -13.59 -10.84
C ASN A 199 3.98 -13.43 -9.79
N HIS A 200 2.70 -13.60 -10.18
CA HIS A 200 1.55 -13.55 -9.29
C HIS A 200 1.72 -14.50 -8.10
N ARG A 201 1.99 -15.77 -8.39
CA ARG A 201 2.23 -16.77 -7.34
C ARG A 201 3.40 -16.39 -6.44
N ALA A 202 4.48 -15.85 -7.00
CA ALA A 202 5.62 -15.41 -6.19
C ALA A 202 5.26 -14.24 -5.26
N MET A 203 4.42 -13.30 -5.70
CA MET A 203 3.92 -12.18 -4.91
C MET A 203 3.08 -12.68 -3.72
N VAL A 204 2.03 -13.46 -3.98
CA VAL A 204 1.15 -14.02 -2.93
C VAL A 204 1.97 -14.78 -1.88
N LEU A 205 2.89 -15.64 -2.33
CA LEU A 205 3.73 -16.43 -1.43
C LEU A 205 4.77 -15.62 -0.66
N THR A 206 5.21 -14.50 -1.22
CA THR A 206 6.15 -13.58 -0.59
C THR A 206 5.46 -12.84 0.56
N GLU A 207 4.28 -12.29 0.32
CA GLU A 207 3.54 -11.53 1.32
C GLU A 207 3.04 -12.43 2.44
N LEU A 208 2.58 -13.65 2.13
CA LEU A 208 2.32 -14.68 3.13
C LEU A 208 3.56 -15.00 3.99
N SER A 209 4.75 -15.06 3.38
CA SER A 209 5.99 -15.34 4.11
C SER A 209 6.38 -14.19 5.02
N LEU A 210 6.24 -12.94 4.55
CA LEU A 210 6.55 -11.74 5.31
C LEU A 210 5.57 -11.56 6.49
N ALA A 211 4.28 -11.72 6.25
CA ALA A 211 3.24 -11.67 7.28
C ALA A 211 3.42 -12.78 8.33
N HIS A 212 3.75 -14.01 7.89
CA HIS A 212 4.09 -15.10 8.79
C HIS A 212 5.33 -14.81 9.63
N HIS A 213 6.35 -14.22 9.00
CA HIS A 213 7.58 -13.87 9.67
C HIS A 213 7.36 -12.82 10.77
N LEU A 214 6.65 -11.73 10.47
CA LEU A 214 6.34 -10.69 11.45
C LEU A 214 5.47 -11.24 12.60
N SER A 215 4.43 -12.00 12.28
CA SER A 215 3.53 -12.56 13.31
C SER A 215 4.18 -13.57 14.25
N THR A 216 5.32 -14.16 13.87
CA THR A 216 6.05 -15.14 14.70
C THR A 216 7.30 -14.56 15.36
N SER A 217 8.01 -13.66 14.70
CA SER A 217 9.33 -13.19 15.12
C SER A 217 9.35 -11.81 15.77
N ASP A 218 8.31 -11.01 15.57
CA ASP A 218 8.16 -9.66 16.14
C ASP A 218 6.68 -9.32 16.43
N PRO A 219 6.03 -10.05 17.36
CA PRO A 219 4.63 -9.85 17.68
C PRO A 219 4.34 -8.47 18.29
N ALA A 220 5.32 -7.83 18.93
CA ALA A 220 5.17 -6.48 19.49
C ALA A 220 4.96 -5.43 18.38
N LYS A 221 5.76 -5.51 17.31
CA LYS A 221 5.59 -4.64 16.15
C LYS A 221 4.23 -4.85 15.46
N LEU A 222 3.78 -6.10 15.36
CA LEU A 222 2.47 -6.42 14.82
C LEU A 222 1.32 -5.87 15.70
N SER A 223 1.45 -5.91 17.02
CA SER A 223 0.46 -5.27 17.92
C SER A 223 0.38 -3.76 17.70
N GLN A 224 1.50 -3.08 17.49
CA GLN A 224 1.52 -1.65 17.15
C GLN A 224 0.86 -1.37 15.80
N MET A 225 1.06 -2.24 14.79
CA MET A 225 0.35 -2.12 13.52
C MET A 225 -1.17 -2.21 13.74
N LYS A 226 -1.65 -3.16 14.54
CA LYS A 226 -3.08 -3.32 14.83
C LYS A 226 -3.68 -2.13 15.59
N GLU A 227 -2.89 -1.49 16.46
CA GLU A 227 -3.31 -0.28 17.17
C GLU A 227 -3.47 0.89 16.19
N GLU A 228 -2.46 1.13 15.34
CA GLU A 228 -2.49 2.20 14.35
C GLU A 228 -3.58 1.98 13.28
N TYR A 229 -3.88 0.72 12.95
CA TYR A 229 -4.91 0.29 12.00
C TYR A 229 -6.16 -0.25 12.72
N SER A 230 -6.45 0.25 13.93
CA SER A 230 -7.63 -0.15 14.71
C SER A 230 -8.95 0.21 14.02
N ASP A 231 -8.90 1.15 13.08
CA ASP A 231 -9.98 1.56 12.20
C ASP A 231 -10.22 0.61 11.02
N LEU A 232 -9.37 -0.40 10.77
CA LEU A 232 -9.46 -1.29 9.59
C LEU A 232 -10.84 -1.93 9.38
N ASN A 233 -11.53 -2.34 10.45
CA ASN A 233 -12.80 -3.04 10.31
C ASN A 233 -13.91 -2.12 9.80
N VAL A 234 -13.99 -0.91 10.35
CA VAL A 234 -15.03 0.07 10.02
C VAL A 234 -14.62 0.90 8.79
N GLY A 235 -13.34 1.20 8.62
CA GLY A 235 -12.84 2.15 7.63
C GLY A 235 -12.61 3.55 8.24
N THR A 236 -11.94 4.44 7.50
CA THR A 236 -11.51 5.76 8.00
C THR A 236 -12.64 6.79 8.08
N THR A 237 -13.51 6.87 7.06
CA THR A 237 -14.52 7.93 6.95
C THR A 237 -15.89 7.50 6.42
N ASP A 238 -15.98 6.40 5.66
CA ASP A 238 -17.21 6.06 4.91
C ASP A 238 -17.71 4.61 5.12
N GLY A 239 -17.23 3.90 6.14
CA GLY A 239 -17.65 2.50 6.36
C GLY A 239 -17.00 1.49 5.41
N ASN A 240 -16.03 1.91 4.59
CA ASN A 240 -15.35 1.13 3.54
C ASN A 240 -14.23 0.21 4.09
N GLY A 241 -14.38 -0.28 5.32
CA GLY A 241 -13.44 -1.19 5.97
C GLY A 241 -13.68 -2.66 5.65
N ALA A 242 -12.95 -3.53 6.35
CA ALA A 242 -13.04 -4.98 6.18
C ALA A 242 -14.46 -5.54 6.39
N ASP A 243 -15.25 -4.96 7.30
CA ASP A 243 -16.61 -5.45 7.58
C ASP A 243 -17.55 -5.31 6.37
N LEU A 244 -17.43 -4.20 5.64
CA LEU A 244 -18.21 -3.98 4.41
C LEU A 244 -17.75 -4.92 3.29
N ALA A 245 -16.43 -5.10 3.13
CA ALA A 245 -15.89 -6.05 2.17
C ALA A 245 -16.39 -7.47 2.44
N ILE A 246 -16.33 -7.92 3.69
CA ILE A 246 -16.84 -9.23 4.13
C ILE A 246 -18.34 -9.35 3.82
N ALA A 247 -19.14 -8.33 4.11
CA ALA A 247 -20.58 -8.34 3.83
C ALA A 247 -20.86 -8.49 2.32
N ARG A 248 -20.18 -7.71 1.47
CA ARG A 248 -20.36 -7.78 0.01
C ARG A 248 -19.91 -9.12 -0.55
N ILE A 249 -18.80 -9.66 -0.06
CA ILE A 249 -18.33 -11.01 -0.42
C ILE A 249 -19.42 -12.04 -0.09
N SER A 250 -19.96 -12.03 1.12
CA SER A 250 -21.02 -12.97 1.53
C SER A 250 -22.27 -12.90 0.63
N GLU A 251 -22.58 -11.73 0.08
CA GLU A 251 -23.73 -11.53 -0.81
C GLU A 251 -23.48 -12.02 -2.24
N GLN A 252 -22.25 -11.85 -2.74
CA GLN A 252 -21.93 -11.93 -4.18
C GLN A 252 -21.04 -13.12 -4.57
N ALA A 253 -20.24 -13.67 -3.65
CA ALA A 253 -19.29 -14.77 -3.90
C ALA A 253 -19.98 -16.15 -3.96
N LYS A 254 -20.93 -16.29 -4.88
CA LYS A 254 -21.69 -17.53 -5.07
C LYS A 254 -21.09 -18.36 -6.19
N THR A 255 -21.15 -19.68 -6.01
CA THR A 255 -20.94 -20.65 -7.07
C THR A 255 -22.20 -20.73 -7.94
N SER A 256 -22.04 -21.03 -9.23
CA SER A 256 -23.17 -21.35 -10.12
C SER A 256 -23.86 -22.68 -9.78
N GLU A 257 -23.20 -23.54 -9.00
CA GLU A 257 -23.69 -24.84 -8.56
C GLU A 257 -23.43 -25.09 -7.07
N ASP A 258 -24.18 -25.98 -6.42
CA ASP A 258 -23.92 -26.35 -5.03
C ASP A 258 -22.70 -27.27 -4.93
N LEU A 259 -21.58 -26.72 -4.45
CA LEU A 259 -20.31 -27.43 -4.26
C LEU A 259 -20.04 -27.78 -2.79
N ARG A 260 -20.97 -27.51 -1.86
CA ARG A 260 -20.72 -27.59 -0.41
C ARG A 260 -20.40 -29.00 0.10
N ASN A 261 -20.81 -30.03 -0.64
CA ASN A 261 -20.65 -31.44 -0.26
C ASN A 261 -19.60 -32.20 -1.08
N PHE A 262 -18.87 -31.53 -1.97
CA PHE A 262 -17.86 -32.17 -2.81
C PHE A 262 -16.63 -32.63 -2.00
N ARG A 263 -16.03 -33.76 -2.39
CA ARG A 263 -14.79 -34.27 -1.79
C ARG A 263 -13.73 -34.54 -2.85
N THR A 264 -12.47 -34.21 -2.54
CA THR A 264 -11.30 -34.49 -3.38
C THR A 264 -10.08 -34.84 -2.52
N ASP A 265 -9.00 -35.33 -3.13
CA ASP A 265 -7.73 -35.65 -2.45
C ASP A 265 -6.91 -34.42 -1.98
N ASP A 266 -7.57 -33.29 -1.65
CA ASP A 266 -6.90 -32.06 -1.20
C ASP A 266 -5.79 -31.59 -2.16
N LYS A 267 -6.12 -31.49 -3.45
CA LYS A 267 -5.18 -31.01 -4.48
C LYS A 267 -4.88 -29.53 -4.27
N GLY A 268 -3.63 -29.18 -3.99
CA GLY A 268 -3.19 -27.80 -3.92
C GLY A 268 -1.83 -27.65 -3.24
N PHE A 269 -1.36 -26.41 -3.20
CA PHE A 269 -0.12 -26.02 -2.56
C PHE A 269 -0.34 -25.81 -1.05
N LYS A 270 0.25 -26.69 -0.23
CA LYS A 270 0.20 -26.60 1.24
C LYS A 270 0.92 -25.35 1.76
N ILE A 271 0.16 -24.38 2.28
CA ILE A 271 0.72 -23.13 2.84
C ILE A 271 1.73 -23.45 3.94
N ARG A 272 1.37 -24.33 4.90
CA ARG A 272 2.26 -24.71 6.01
C ARG A 272 3.59 -25.30 5.54
N ASP A 273 3.57 -26.18 4.54
CA ASP A 273 4.79 -26.83 4.06
C ASP A 273 5.72 -25.81 3.41
N TYR A 274 5.18 -24.86 2.66
CA TYR A 274 5.96 -23.77 2.09
C TYR A 274 6.55 -22.83 3.15
N LEU A 275 5.75 -22.40 4.12
CA LEU A 275 6.22 -21.51 5.20
C LEU A 275 7.33 -22.16 6.03
N ASN A 276 7.26 -23.49 6.24
CA ASN A 276 8.26 -24.21 7.02
C ASN A 276 9.50 -24.63 6.21
N ASN A 277 9.35 -24.95 4.92
CA ASN A 277 10.40 -25.63 4.16
C ASN A 277 11.03 -24.80 3.05
N SER A 278 10.34 -23.77 2.54
CA SER A 278 10.79 -23.05 1.35
C SER A 278 12.05 -22.22 1.60
N LEU A 279 12.88 -22.13 0.55
CA LEU A 279 14.03 -21.25 0.53
C LEU A 279 13.63 -19.79 0.73
N LEU A 280 12.45 -19.38 0.23
CA LEU A 280 11.92 -18.01 0.38
C LEU A 280 11.56 -17.69 1.83
N ALA A 281 10.82 -18.56 2.53
CA ALA A 281 10.51 -18.36 3.95
C ALA A 281 11.77 -18.39 4.84
N LYS A 282 12.70 -19.32 4.54
CA LYS A 282 14.03 -19.34 5.19
C LYS A 282 14.87 -18.11 4.82
N SER A 283 14.70 -17.58 3.62
CA SER A 283 15.37 -16.34 3.19
C SER A 283 14.82 -15.14 3.93
N MET A 284 13.53 -15.08 4.28
CA MET A 284 12.97 -14.00 5.13
C MET A 284 13.66 -13.95 6.50
N GLN A 285 13.94 -15.09 7.12
CA GLN A 285 14.72 -15.14 8.36
C GLN A 285 16.19 -14.72 8.16
N ALA A 286 16.78 -15.06 7.02
CA ALA A 286 18.13 -14.60 6.65
C ALA A 286 18.16 -13.10 6.30
N LEU A 287 17.04 -12.58 5.80
CA LEU A 287 16.79 -11.20 5.43
C LEU A 287 16.58 -10.33 6.65
N GLU A 288 15.85 -10.78 7.66
CA GLU A 288 15.77 -10.12 8.95
C GLU A 288 17.19 -9.91 9.53
N ARG A 289 18.02 -10.97 9.53
CA ARG A 289 19.43 -10.91 9.94
C ARG A 289 20.29 -10.04 9.00
N GLY A 290 19.90 -9.91 7.74
CA GLY A 290 20.50 -9.08 6.70
C GLY A 290 20.15 -7.60 6.89
N ALA A 291 18.87 -7.25 6.98
CA ALA A 291 18.32 -5.94 7.31
C ALA A 291 18.95 -5.38 8.57
N LEU A 292 19.08 -6.18 9.64
CA LEU A 292 19.85 -5.83 10.85
C LEU A 292 21.32 -5.45 10.60
N LYS A 293 21.94 -5.90 9.51
CA LYS A 293 23.31 -5.50 9.10
C LYS A 293 23.29 -4.35 8.08
N LEU A 294 22.22 -4.22 7.28
CA LEU A 294 22.00 -3.18 6.28
C LEU A 294 21.59 -1.85 6.93
N THR A 295 20.70 -1.86 7.93
CA THR A 295 20.29 -0.68 8.69
C THR A 295 21.40 -0.11 9.57
N LYS A 296 22.36 -0.96 9.98
CA LYS A 296 23.56 -0.59 10.77
C LYS A 296 24.66 0.12 9.98
N SER A 297 24.58 0.18 8.65
CA SER A 297 25.60 0.81 7.81
C SER A 297 24.95 1.84 6.89
N ALA A 298 25.13 3.14 7.19
CA ALA A 298 24.67 4.24 6.34
C ALA A 298 25.06 4.02 4.88
N ALA A 299 26.34 3.70 4.60
CA ALA A 299 26.83 3.44 3.23
C ALA A 299 26.14 2.28 2.48
N ILE A 300 25.57 1.29 3.18
CA ILE A 300 24.87 0.17 2.53
C ILE A 300 23.38 0.48 2.36
N ARG A 301 22.78 1.22 3.30
CA ARG A 301 21.47 1.84 3.13
C ARG A 301 21.48 2.78 1.92
N ASP A 302 22.50 3.63 1.83
CA ASP A 302 22.72 4.57 0.72
C ASP A 302 23.04 3.83 -0.59
N SER A 303 23.76 2.69 -0.54
CA SER A 303 23.94 1.81 -1.71
C SER A 303 22.66 1.08 -2.14
N LEU A 304 21.79 0.69 -1.21
CA LEU A 304 20.45 0.16 -1.50
C LEU A 304 19.56 1.24 -2.10
N GLN A 305 19.65 2.46 -1.60
CA GLN A 305 18.98 3.64 -2.15
C GLN A 305 19.52 4.03 -3.54
N SER A 306 20.82 3.87 -3.77
CA SER A 306 21.49 4.10 -5.06
C SER A 306 21.18 2.99 -6.07
N PHE A 307 21.13 1.72 -5.61
CA PHE A 307 20.77 0.57 -6.44
C PHE A 307 19.27 0.55 -6.78
N ALA A 308 18.41 0.88 -5.82
CA ALA A 308 16.99 1.16 -6.08
C ALA A 308 16.88 2.36 -7.01
N GLY A 309 17.59 3.46 -6.74
CA GLY A 309 17.61 4.65 -7.62
C GLY A 309 18.04 4.40 -9.07
N GLY A 310 18.78 3.32 -9.34
CA GLY A 310 19.20 2.93 -10.70
C GLY A 310 18.27 1.97 -11.45
N LYS A 311 17.26 1.39 -10.79
CA LYS A 311 16.26 0.46 -11.40
C LYS A 311 14.81 0.81 -11.11
N VAL A 312 14.59 1.79 -10.24
CA VAL A 312 13.31 2.18 -9.69
C VAL A 312 13.15 3.66 -10.01
N GLU A 313 12.58 3.96 -11.18
CA GLU A 313 12.62 5.30 -11.79
C GLU A 313 11.84 6.38 -11.03
N ALA A 314 11.11 6.04 -9.95
CA ALA A 314 10.34 7.01 -9.17
C ALA A 314 10.82 7.10 -7.70
N SER A 315 10.95 8.32 -7.18
CA SER A 315 11.07 8.63 -5.74
C SER A 315 10.04 7.88 -4.89
N ARG A 316 8.87 7.62 -5.48
CA ARG A 316 7.72 6.86 -4.96
C ARG A 316 8.08 5.45 -4.46
N ASN A 317 8.76 4.64 -5.26
CA ASN A 317 9.05 3.24 -4.89
C ASN A 317 10.22 3.12 -3.88
N LYS A 318 10.99 4.21 -3.67
CA LYS A 318 11.99 4.27 -2.59
C LYS A 318 11.32 4.23 -1.21
N ALA A 319 10.14 4.85 -1.05
CA ALA A 319 9.39 4.85 0.21
C ALA A 319 9.02 3.43 0.65
N PHE A 320 8.43 2.67 -0.27
CA PHE A 320 8.00 1.30 -0.02
C PHE A 320 9.18 0.37 0.33
N VAL A 321 10.28 0.46 -0.45
CA VAL A 321 11.48 -0.34 -0.18
C VAL A 321 12.12 0.04 1.16
N ASN A 322 12.21 1.34 1.48
CA ASN A 322 12.73 1.80 2.77
C ASN A 322 11.84 1.34 3.93
N PHE A 323 10.52 1.42 3.77
CA PHE A 323 9.57 0.91 4.74
C PHE A 323 9.78 -0.58 4.98
N GLY A 324 9.80 -1.41 3.93
CA GLY A 324 10.00 -2.86 4.08
C GLY A 324 11.32 -3.23 4.76
N VAL A 325 12.40 -2.51 4.47
CA VAL A 325 13.70 -2.68 5.17
C VAL A 325 13.59 -2.28 6.65
N ASN A 326 12.96 -1.16 6.95
CA ASN A 326 12.79 -0.67 8.32
C ASN A 326 11.86 -1.57 9.13
N LEU A 327 10.82 -2.12 8.50
CA LEU A 327 9.85 -3.02 9.09
C LEU A 327 10.52 -4.29 9.65
N LEU A 328 11.45 -4.85 8.87
CA LEU A 328 12.25 -6.02 9.25
C LEU A 328 13.36 -5.72 10.27
N ASN A 329 13.57 -4.44 10.63
CA ASN A 329 14.53 -4.09 11.66
C ASN A 329 13.93 -4.27 13.06
N LYS A 330 14.43 -5.23 13.82
CA LYS A 330 14.00 -5.48 15.22
C LYS A 330 14.32 -4.36 16.20
N ASP A 331 15.24 -3.47 15.83
CA ASP A 331 15.61 -2.33 16.67
C ASP A 331 14.69 -1.12 16.44
N LEU A 332 13.68 -1.22 15.55
CA LEU A 332 12.70 -0.18 15.28
C LEU A 332 11.30 -0.62 15.70
N THR A 333 10.54 0.30 16.29
CA THR A 333 9.08 0.18 16.42
C THR A 333 8.41 0.35 15.05
N PHE A 334 7.13 -0.02 14.95
CA PHE A 334 6.36 0.19 13.72
C PHE A 334 6.33 1.69 13.36
N LYS A 335 5.98 2.56 14.32
CA LYS A 335 5.96 4.01 14.13
C LYS A 335 7.30 4.58 13.65
N GLN A 336 8.41 4.11 14.22
CA GLN A 336 9.75 4.50 13.77
C GLN A 336 10.02 4.05 12.33
N ALA A 337 9.61 2.84 11.96
CA ALA A 337 9.79 2.33 10.60
C ALA A 337 9.04 3.17 9.55
N VAL A 338 7.80 3.56 9.86
CA VAL A 338 6.98 4.45 9.02
C VAL A 338 7.62 5.83 8.87
N VAL A 339 7.95 6.48 9.99
CA VAL A 339 8.51 7.84 9.98
C VAL A 339 9.85 7.92 9.27
N LEU A 340 10.74 6.95 9.50
CA LEU A 340 12.03 6.89 8.81
C LEU A 340 11.89 6.65 7.30
N ALA A 341 10.88 5.89 6.88
CA ALA A 341 10.59 5.66 5.46
C ALA A 341 10.00 6.91 4.79
N GLY A 342 9.08 7.60 5.47
CA GLY A 342 8.53 8.89 5.04
C GLY A 342 9.62 9.94 4.88
N LYS A 343 10.48 10.10 5.89
CA LYS A 343 11.62 11.04 5.86
C LYS A 343 12.58 10.76 4.71
N ALA A 344 12.93 9.50 4.49
CA ALA A 344 13.85 9.14 3.41
C ALA A 344 13.29 9.45 2.01
N THR A 345 11.97 9.67 1.91
CA THR A 345 11.28 9.94 0.65
C THR A 345 11.02 11.43 0.44
N SER A 346 10.52 12.12 1.47
CA SER A 346 10.02 13.49 1.37
C SER A 346 10.81 14.51 2.20
N GLY A 347 11.83 14.08 2.94
CA GLY A 347 12.53 14.93 3.89
C GLY A 347 11.72 15.15 5.17
N TYR A 348 12.01 16.23 5.90
CA TYR A 348 11.19 16.62 7.04
C TYR A 348 9.92 17.34 6.56
N PRO A 349 8.78 17.15 7.27
CA PRO A 349 7.59 17.96 7.07
C PRO A 349 7.91 19.46 7.15
N THR A 350 7.16 20.26 6.40
CA THR A 350 7.26 21.74 6.46
C THR A 350 6.64 22.30 7.74
N ASP A 351 5.60 21.64 8.26
CA ASP A 351 5.01 21.97 9.56
C ASP A 351 5.99 21.69 10.70
N GLN A 352 6.23 22.70 11.54
CA GLN A 352 7.25 22.60 12.59
C GLN A 352 6.88 21.61 13.70
N SER A 353 5.59 21.45 14.00
CA SER A 353 5.13 20.50 15.02
C SER A 353 5.30 19.06 14.54
N GLN A 354 4.99 18.79 13.27
CA GLN A 354 5.23 17.48 12.64
C GLN A 354 6.73 17.21 12.49
N LYS A 355 7.53 18.21 12.10
CA LYS A 355 8.99 18.08 12.07
C LYS A 355 9.57 17.74 13.43
N LEU A 356 9.08 18.37 14.50
CA LEU A 356 9.47 18.04 15.87
C LEU A 356 9.14 16.58 16.21
N ALA A 357 7.94 16.11 15.86
CA ALA A 357 7.57 14.70 16.07
C ALA A 357 8.50 13.73 15.32
N TYR A 358 8.92 14.07 14.10
CA TYR A 358 9.92 13.28 13.35
C TYR A 358 11.27 13.25 14.07
N LEU A 359 11.75 14.40 14.55
CA LEU A 359 13.01 14.50 15.28
C LEU A 359 13.00 13.69 16.58
N GLU A 360 11.90 13.75 17.34
CA GLU A 360 11.71 12.99 18.57
C GLU A 360 11.76 11.48 18.33
N ILE A 361 11.07 11.00 17.28
CA ILE A 361 11.08 9.58 16.89
C ILE A 361 12.45 9.11 16.43
N GLU A 362 13.20 9.95 15.71
CA GLU A 362 14.59 9.67 15.36
C GLU A 362 15.50 9.60 16.58
N ALA A 363 15.31 10.50 17.55
CA ALA A 363 16.06 10.49 18.80
C ALA A 363 15.76 9.22 19.62
N GLU A 364 14.50 8.80 19.72
CA GLU A 364 14.12 7.54 20.36
C GLU A 364 14.77 6.31 19.69
N SER A 365 14.78 6.28 18.35
CA SER A 365 15.44 5.21 17.60
C SER A 365 16.95 5.18 17.85
N LEU A 366 17.60 6.36 17.81
CA LEU A 366 19.03 6.49 18.12
C LEU A 366 19.34 6.09 19.55
N LYS A 367 18.49 6.47 20.51
CA LYS A 367 18.60 6.07 21.92
C LYS A 367 18.55 4.56 22.07
N ALA A 368 17.57 3.88 21.47
CA ALA A 368 17.46 2.42 21.54
C ALA A 368 18.70 1.72 20.94
N GLN A 369 19.20 2.21 19.80
CA GLN A 369 20.43 1.68 19.19
C GLN A 369 21.68 1.92 20.05
N ARG A 370 21.77 3.11 20.66
CA ARG A 370 22.83 3.51 21.57
C ARG A 370 22.83 2.65 22.83
N ASP A 371 21.67 2.48 23.47
CA ASP A 371 21.51 1.69 24.70
C ASP A 371 21.89 0.22 24.43
N LYS A 372 21.48 -0.34 23.29
CA LYS A 372 21.90 -1.68 22.86
C LYS A 372 23.39 -1.78 22.61
N ALA A 373 24.00 -0.80 21.93
CA ALA A 373 25.44 -0.79 21.68
C ALA A 373 26.25 -0.67 22.98
N GLN A 374 25.75 0.12 23.93
CA GLN A 374 26.32 0.24 25.27
C GLN A 374 26.22 -1.09 26.03
N ALA A 375 25.07 -1.75 25.97
CA ALA A 375 24.88 -3.07 26.59
C ALA A 375 25.79 -4.14 25.96
N ASP A 376 25.93 -4.14 24.62
CA ASP A 376 26.85 -5.04 23.90
C ASP A 376 28.31 -4.81 24.31
N TYR A 377 28.71 -3.55 24.51
CA TYR A 377 30.05 -3.14 24.97
C TYR A 377 30.30 -3.52 26.43
N ASN A 378 29.32 -3.31 27.32
CA ASN A 378 29.45 -3.61 28.74
C ASN A 378 29.41 -5.12 29.02
N ASN A 379 28.62 -5.87 28.26
CA ASN A 379 28.40 -7.31 28.45
C ASN A 379 29.15 -8.17 27.42
N ARG A 380 30.35 -7.74 27.03
CA ARG A 380 31.19 -8.43 26.04
C ARG A 380 31.44 -9.88 26.45
N PRO A 381 31.07 -10.88 25.63
CA PRO A 381 31.45 -12.26 25.89
C PRO A 381 32.96 -12.43 25.74
N TRP A 382 33.58 -13.19 26.66
CA TRP A 382 35.03 -13.42 26.69
C TRP A 382 35.60 -13.98 25.37
N TRP A 383 34.81 -14.77 24.64
CA TRP A 383 35.20 -15.36 23.35
C TRP A 383 35.22 -14.35 22.18
N LYS A 384 34.71 -13.11 22.36
CA LYS A 384 34.85 -12.01 21.37
C LYS A 384 36.07 -11.15 21.64
N PHE A 385 37.20 -11.77 21.97
CA PHE A 385 38.43 -11.10 22.38
C PHE A 385 38.92 -10.04 21.36
N TRP A 386 38.67 -10.22 20.06
CA TRP A 386 39.02 -9.23 19.05
C TRP A 386 38.38 -7.85 19.30
N LEU A 387 37.19 -7.78 19.91
CA LEU A 387 36.54 -6.50 20.25
C LEU A 387 37.28 -5.74 21.36
N ILE A 388 37.98 -6.47 22.24
CA ILE A 388 38.82 -5.87 23.29
C ILE A 388 40.02 -5.17 22.66
N PHE A 389 40.60 -5.76 21.61
CA PHE A 389 41.73 -5.18 20.89
C PHE A 389 41.32 -4.06 19.93
N THR A 390 40.21 -4.23 19.19
CA THR A 390 39.79 -3.25 18.18
C THR A 390 39.00 -2.08 18.76
N GLN A 391 38.37 -2.28 19.92
CA GLN A 391 37.41 -1.34 20.53
C GLN A 391 36.29 -0.92 19.58
N SER A 392 35.98 -1.75 18.56
CA SER A 392 35.07 -1.35 17.48
C SER A 392 33.63 -1.15 17.93
N ASP A 393 33.19 -1.91 18.92
CA ASP A 393 31.90 -1.78 19.60
C ASP A 393 31.84 -0.59 20.56
N LYS A 394 32.95 -0.26 21.24
CA LYS A 394 33.08 1.00 22.01
C LYS A 394 32.90 2.21 21.11
N LYS A 395 33.68 2.25 20.01
CA LYS A 395 33.59 3.31 18.99
C LYS A 395 32.19 3.43 18.41
N LYS A 396 31.52 2.29 18.18
CA LYS A 396 30.14 2.27 17.72
C LYS A 396 29.18 2.89 18.74
N TYR A 397 29.31 2.55 20.02
CA TYR A 397 28.52 3.17 21.08
C TYR A 397 28.76 4.69 21.14
N GLU A 398 30.02 5.13 21.17
CA GLU A 398 30.39 6.55 21.23
C GLU A 398 29.88 7.33 20.02
N GLN A 399 29.92 6.75 18.82
CA GLN A 399 29.36 7.35 17.62
C GLN A 399 27.84 7.52 17.72
N LEU A 400 27.13 6.50 18.20
CA LEU A 400 25.67 6.56 18.40
C LEU A 400 25.29 7.56 19.49
N GLU A 401 26.08 7.66 20.55
CA GLU A 401 25.91 8.67 21.60
C GLU A 401 26.06 10.08 21.05
N ALA A 402 27.12 10.35 20.26
CA ALA A 402 27.32 11.65 19.64
C ALA A 402 26.16 12.03 18.68
N GLN A 403 25.66 11.07 17.89
CA GLN A 403 24.51 11.28 17.02
C GLN A 403 23.23 11.55 17.82
N TYR A 404 23.03 10.83 18.94
CA TYR A 404 21.89 11.03 19.82
C TYR A 404 21.91 12.44 20.45
N GLN A 405 23.06 12.87 20.98
CA GLN A 405 23.20 14.21 21.57
C GLN A 405 23.00 15.32 20.53
N ALA A 406 23.56 15.17 19.33
CA ALA A 406 23.30 16.11 18.23
C ALA A 406 21.80 16.20 17.91
N LYS A 407 21.09 15.07 17.92
CA LYS A 407 19.65 15.04 17.67
C LYS A 407 18.84 15.72 18.78
N LEU A 408 19.23 15.57 20.04
CA LEU A 408 18.61 16.29 21.16
C LEU A 408 18.74 17.81 21.01
N HIS A 409 19.89 18.30 20.55
CA HIS A 409 20.07 19.73 20.25
C HIS A 409 19.18 20.22 19.11
N GLU A 410 18.98 19.41 18.05
CA GLU A 410 18.03 19.74 16.98
C GLU A 410 16.58 19.81 17.49
N ILE A 411 16.19 18.91 18.40
CA ILE A 411 14.86 18.91 19.05
C ILE A 411 14.68 20.19 19.87
N GLU A 412 15.70 20.56 20.66
CA GLU A 412 15.66 21.78 21.48
C GLU A 412 15.50 23.03 20.60
N ALA A 413 16.28 23.13 19.52
CA ALA A 413 16.16 24.22 18.56
C ALA A 413 14.76 24.29 17.91
N ALA A 414 14.19 23.15 17.52
CA ALA A 414 12.85 23.09 16.96
C ALA A 414 11.77 23.51 17.97
N ARG A 415 11.88 23.05 19.23
CA ARG A 415 10.99 23.48 20.32
C ARG A 415 11.08 24.98 20.58
N SER A 416 12.28 25.55 20.58
CA SER A 416 12.48 27.00 20.74
C SER A 416 11.86 27.79 19.59
N GLN A 417 11.95 27.31 18.34
CA GLN A 417 11.32 27.95 17.18
C GLN A 417 9.79 27.93 17.28
N ILE A 418 9.20 26.80 17.69
CA ILE A 418 7.75 26.70 17.93
C ILE A 418 7.32 27.66 19.05
N ALA A 419 8.03 27.67 20.17
CA ALA A 419 7.74 28.54 21.30
C ALA A 419 7.82 30.03 20.95
N ALA A 420 8.79 30.42 20.12
CA ALA A 420 8.95 31.79 19.62
C ALA A 420 7.80 32.21 18.68
N SER A 421 7.24 31.28 17.90
CA SER A 421 6.08 31.52 17.05
C SER A 421 4.73 31.57 17.80
N SER A 422 4.69 31.06 19.04
CA SER A 422 3.51 31.05 19.92
C SER A 422 3.53 32.09 21.04
N ALA A 423 4.56 32.94 21.11
CA ALA A 423 4.61 34.02 22.09
C ALA A 423 3.44 35.00 21.82
N PRO A 424 2.68 35.44 22.85
CA PRO A 424 1.63 36.42 22.63
C PRO A 424 2.26 37.67 22.03
N LEU A 425 1.76 38.08 20.86
CA LEU A 425 2.01 39.41 20.32
C LEU A 425 1.70 40.39 21.45
N SER A 426 2.65 41.26 21.80
CA SER A 426 2.41 42.29 22.82
C SER A 426 1.15 43.07 22.45
N ASP A 427 0.44 43.65 23.43
CA ASP A 427 -0.80 44.40 23.17
C ASP A 427 -0.62 45.49 22.09
N ALA A 428 0.60 46.00 21.92
CA ALA A 428 0.96 46.92 20.84
C ALA A 428 1.04 46.24 19.45
N ALA A 429 1.55 45.01 19.37
CA ALA A 429 1.59 44.22 18.14
C ALA A 429 0.22 43.60 17.79
N TYR A 430 -0.61 43.27 18.79
CA TYR A 430 -2.01 42.88 18.60
C TYR A 430 -2.88 44.06 18.14
N ALA A 431 -2.70 45.26 18.70
CA ALA A 431 -3.37 46.47 18.25
C ALA A 431 -2.95 46.89 16.82
N ALA A 432 -1.67 46.73 16.48
CA ALA A 432 -1.18 46.95 15.11
C ALA A 432 -1.78 45.93 14.13
N ALA A 433 -1.78 44.63 14.49
CA ALA A 433 -2.35 43.58 13.66
C ALA A 433 -3.88 43.67 13.52
N ILE A 434 -4.61 44.15 14.54
CA ILE A 434 -6.05 44.43 14.44
C ILE A 434 -6.31 45.65 13.57
N SER A 435 -5.50 46.70 13.64
CA SER A 435 -5.63 47.86 12.75
C SER A 435 -5.34 47.48 11.30
N GLU A 436 -4.33 46.64 11.07
CA GLU A 436 -3.94 46.12 9.76
C GLU A 436 -4.98 45.10 9.21
N CYS A 437 -5.54 44.24 10.08
CA CYS A 437 -6.68 43.37 9.73
C CYS A 437 -7.99 44.14 9.53
N ALA A 438 -8.22 45.27 10.20
CA ALA A 438 -9.41 46.10 9.99
C ALA A 438 -9.32 46.87 8.66
N GLU A 439 -8.12 47.36 8.31
CA GLU A 439 -7.85 47.94 6.99
C GLU A 439 -7.88 46.87 5.88
N GLN A 440 -7.35 45.66 6.11
CA GLN A 440 -7.43 44.54 5.15
C GLN A 440 -8.83 43.91 5.06
N SER A 441 -9.61 43.83 6.14
CA SER A 441 -11.00 43.33 6.10
C SER A 441 -11.90 44.31 5.34
N ALA A 442 -11.69 45.63 5.50
CA ALA A 442 -12.39 46.64 4.70
C ALA A 442 -12.00 46.61 3.21
N LEU A 443 -10.78 46.17 2.86
CA LEU A 443 -10.33 45.92 1.49
C LEU A 443 -10.84 44.58 0.93
N CYS A 444 -10.86 43.52 1.75
CA CYS A 444 -11.30 42.18 1.37
C CYS A 444 -12.83 42.06 1.23
N ASP A 445 -13.62 42.74 2.06
CA ASP A 445 -15.09 42.71 1.95
C ASP A 445 -15.57 43.42 0.68
N ASN A 446 -14.87 44.47 0.24
CA ASN A 446 -15.12 45.14 -1.04
C ASN A 446 -14.56 44.36 -2.24
N ALA A 447 -13.43 43.64 -2.07
CA ALA A 447 -12.86 42.79 -3.12
C ALA A 447 -13.69 41.52 -3.35
N ALA A 448 -14.20 40.87 -2.30
CA ALA A 448 -15.00 39.64 -2.37
C ALA A 448 -16.36 39.85 -3.06
N ALA A 449 -17.02 41.00 -2.83
CA ALA A 449 -18.23 41.37 -3.56
C ALA A 449 -17.95 41.58 -5.06
N SER A 450 -16.84 42.23 -5.41
CA SER A 450 -16.44 42.44 -6.81
C SER A 450 -16.02 41.14 -7.52
N LEU A 451 -15.40 40.20 -6.80
CA LEU A 451 -15.00 38.89 -7.32
C LEU A 451 -16.19 37.97 -7.60
N ALA A 452 -17.22 38.01 -6.74
CA ALA A 452 -18.46 37.28 -6.97
C ALA A 452 -19.20 37.78 -8.22
N GLU A 453 -19.23 39.09 -8.45
CA GLU A 453 -19.81 39.70 -9.66
C GLU A 453 -19.01 39.35 -10.92
N LEU A 454 -17.67 39.38 -10.85
CA LEU A 454 -16.80 38.99 -11.97
C LEU A 454 -16.90 37.49 -12.29
N GLN A 455 -17.01 36.64 -11.27
CA GLN A 455 -17.25 35.21 -11.45
C GLN A 455 -18.61 34.94 -12.09
N ALA A 456 -19.67 35.63 -11.66
CA ALA A 456 -20.99 35.54 -12.27
C ALA A 456 -20.99 36.02 -13.74
N ALA A 457 -20.19 37.04 -14.07
CA ALA A 457 -20.01 37.51 -15.44
C ALA A 457 -19.28 36.47 -16.32
N VAL A 458 -18.27 35.79 -15.78
CA VAL A 458 -17.59 34.66 -16.47
C VAL A 458 -18.57 33.51 -16.73
N ASP A 459 -19.38 33.15 -15.73
CA ASP A 459 -20.35 32.06 -15.87
C ASP A 459 -21.46 32.40 -16.88
N ALA A 460 -21.90 33.67 -16.92
CA ALA A 460 -22.88 34.14 -17.90
C ALA A 460 -22.29 34.15 -19.32
N ALA A 461 -21.06 34.64 -19.51
CA ALA A 461 -20.36 34.63 -20.79
C ALA A 461 -20.08 33.19 -21.28
N TYR A 462 -19.75 32.28 -20.37
CA TYR A 462 -19.55 30.87 -20.70
C TYR A 462 -20.84 30.20 -21.17
N LYS A 463 -21.97 30.49 -20.53
CA LYS A 463 -23.29 30.00 -20.98
C LYS A 463 -23.63 30.50 -22.38
N LYS A 464 -23.39 31.78 -22.69
CA LYS A 464 -23.57 32.32 -24.04
C LYS A 464 -22.68 31.63 -25.06
N TYR A 465 -21.40 31.38 -24.73
CA TYR A 465 -20.48 30.64 -25.59
C TYR A 465 -20.97 29.22 -25.87
N VAL A 466 -21.44 28.50 -24.85
CA VAL A 466 -21.98 27.15 -25.02
C VAL A 466 -23.24 27.17 -25.90
N THR A 467 -24.17 28.09 -25.67
CA THR A 467 -25.36 28.23 -26.53
C THR A 467 -25.00 28.57 -27.98
N ALA A 468 -24.03 29.47 -28.21
CA ALA A 468 -23.56 29.81 -29.55
C ALA A 468 -22.80 28.64 -30.23
N ALA A 469 -22.11 27.81 -29.46
CA ALA A 469 -21.44 26.61 -29.97
C ALA A 469 -22.45 25.54 -30.40
N GLU A 470 -23.59 25.44 -29.70
CA GLU A 470 -24.67 24.51 -30.01
C GLU A 470 -25.46 24.91 -31.27
N THR A 471 -25.57 26.20 -31.58
CA THR A 471 -26.25 26.70 -32.79
C THR A 471 -25.38 26.67 -34.05
N GLN A 472 -24.07 26.38 -33.93
CA GLN A 472 -23.08 26.32 -35.01
C GLN A 472 -22.91 27.59 -35.86
N ASP A 473 -23.37 28.75 -35.38
CA ASP A 473 -23.11 30.04 -36.04
C ASP A 473 -21.69 30.54 -35.69
N GLN A 474 -20.81 30.56 -36.69
CA GLN A 474 -19.40 30.92 -36.49
C GLN A 474 -19.18 32.39 -36.13
N ALA A 475 -20.08 33.30 -36.50
CA ALA A 475 -19.95 34.71 -36.15
C ALA A 475 -20.30 34.95 -34.68
N ASP A 476 -21.39 34.34 -34.22
CA ASP A 476 -21.85 34.42 -32.83
C ASP A 476 -20.90 33.68 -31.89
N LEU A 477 -20.34 32.54 -32.31
CA LEU A 477 -19.35 31.79 -31.53
C LEU A 477 -18.09 32.63 -31.28
N LYS A 478 -17.59 33.33 -32.31
CA LYS A 478 -16.37 34.13 -32.21
C LYS A 478 -16.58 35.38 -31.33
N ALA A 479 -17.76 35.99 -31.39
CA ALA A 479 -18.12 37.11 -30.51
C ALA A 479 -18.24 36.65 -29.05
N ALA A 480 -18.88 35.50 -28.80
CA ALA A 480 -19.02 34.93 -27.46
C ALA A 480 -17.68 34.46 -26.86
N GLU A 481 -16.76 33.95 -27.69
CA GLU A 481 -15.41 33.55 -27.25
C GLU A 481 -14.56 34.75 -26.83
N GLN A 482 -14.69 35.89 -27.53
CA GLN A 482 -14.03 37.13 -27.15
C GLN A 482 -14.60 37.69 -25.84
N GLU A 483 -15.92 37.67 -25.65
CA GLU A 483 -16.59 38.11 -24.42
C GLU A 483 -16.15 37.26 -23.22
N LEU A 484 -16.09 35.93 -23.38
CA LEU A 484 -15.61 35.01 -22.34
C LEU A 484 -14.14 35.22 -22.00
N SER A 485 -13.29 35.43 -23.01
CA SER A 485 -11.86 35.66 -22.80
C SER A 485 -11.60 36.97 -22.06
N GLN A 486 -12.33 38.04 -22.39
CA GLN A 486 -12.22 39.32 -21.70
C GLN A 486 -12.72 39.22 -20.25
N ALA A 487 -13.83 38.51 -20.00
CA ALA A 487 -14.35 38.30 -18.65
C ALA A 487 -13.34 37.53 -17.77
N ARG A 488 -12.67 36.52 -18.33
CA ARG A 488 -11.64 35.74 -17.63
C ARG A 488 -10.39 36.56 -17.32
N GLU A 489 -9.93 37.39 -18.25
CA GLU A 489 -8.78 38.26 -17.99
C GLU A 489 -9.10 39.36 -16.97
N ASN A 490 -10.34 39.88 -16.97
CA ASN A 490 -10.78 40.82 -15.93
C ASN A 490 -10.83 40.18 -14.53
N LEU A 491 -11.37 38.96 -14.43
CA LEU A 491 -11.36 38.18 -13.18
C LEU A 491 -9.94 37.90 -12.70
N LYS A 492 -9.06 37.47 -13.61
CA LYS A 492 -7.67 37.15 -13.32
C LYS A 492 -6.87 38.38 -12.88
N ALA A 493 -7.08 39.53 -13.53
CA ALA A 493 -6.45 40.80 -13.13
C ALA A 493 -6.94 41.27 -11.76
N ALA A 494 -8.20 40.99 -11.40
CA ALA A 494 -8.75 41.30 -10.08
C ALA A 494 -8.24 40.34 -8.99
N MET A 495 -7.93 39.09 -9.31
CA MET A 495 -7.32 38.12 -8.37
C MET A 495 -5.84 38.37 -8.09
N GLN A 496 -5.16 39.19 -8.90
CA GLN A 496 -3.73 39.50 -8.78
C GLN A 496 -3.44 40.83 -8.07
N ARG A 497 -4.47 41.60 -7.72
CA ARG A 497 -4.40 42.81 -6.89
C ARG A 497 -4.84 42.46 -5.48
#